data_AF-A0A183HEA3-F1
#
_entry.id   AF-A0A183HEA3-F1
#
_cell.length_a   1.000
_cell.length_b   1.000
_cell.length_c   1.000
_cell.angle_alpha   90.00
_cell.angle_beta   90.00
_cell.angle_gamma   90.00
#
_symmetry.space_group_name_H-M   'P 1'
#
loop_
_entity.id
_entity.type
_entity.pdbx_description
1 polymer ?
#
loop_
_entity_poly.entity_id
_entity_poly.type
_entity_poly.pdbx_seq_one_letter_code
_entity_poly.pdbx_strand_id
1 'polypeptide(L)'
;MTPSASPAQPAINQDGLNEETVRRYLRRKPHTTKELLSKIKSKCGDMEKSEIVQKLAAILKRIEPHQFKQKHGKKEVLFFSLNNNLA
;
A
#
# COMPACT_ATOMS: atom_id res chain seq x y z
N MET A 1 30.91 -14.94 -25.24
CA MET A 1 29.51 -15.39 -25.30
C MET A 1 28.87 -15.08 -23.96
N THR A 2 28.04 -14.04 -23.88
CA THR A 2 27.30 -13.68 -22.66
C THR A 2 25.84 -14.05 -22.84
N PRO A 3 25.29 -14.91 -21.97
CA PRO A 3 23.95 -14.69 -21.48
C PRO A 3 24.05 -14.19 -20.04
N SER A 4 23.61 -12.95 -19.89
CA SER A 4 23.43 -12.18 -18.67
C SER A 4 22.55 -12.94 -17.67
N ALA A 5 23.17 -13.70 -16.77
CA ALA A 5 22.50 -14.23 -15.59
C ALA A 5 22.36 -13.11 -14.55
N SER A 6 21.24 -12.38 -14.60
CA SER A 6 20.73 -11.64 -13.45
C SER A 6 19.30 -12.09 -13.14
N PRO A 7 19.14 -13.08 -12.25
CA PRO A 7 17.99 -13.14 -11.37
C PRO A 7 18.37 -12.42 -10.07
N ALA A 8 18.74 -11.14 -10.13
CA ALA A 8 18.93 -10.33 -8.93
C ALA A 8 17.53 -9.93 -8.43
N GLN A 9 16.96 -10.86 -7.69
CA GLN A 9 15.83 -10.78 -6.78
C GLN A 9 15.46 -9.33 -6.43
N PRO A 10 14.19 -8.89 -6.55
CA PRO A 10 13.79 -7.69 -5.84
C PRO A 10 14.05 -7.97 -4.37
N ALA A 11 14.94 -7.19 -3.77
CA ALA A 11 15.22 -7.22 -2.34
C ALA A 11 13.92 -6.93 -1.59
N ILE A 12 13.13 -7.97 -1.36
CA ILE A 12 11.89 -7.94 -0.58
C ILE A 12 12.23 -8.01 0.91
N ASN A 13 13.24 -7.25 1.35
CA ASN A 13 13.62 -7.20 2.74
C ASN A 13 13.17 -5.88 3.36
N GLN A 14 12.33 -6.06 4.39
CA GLN A 14 12.62 -5.54 5.73
C GLN A 14 12.08 -4.18 6.16
N ASP A 15 10.95 -3.75 5.61
CA ASP A 15 10.05 -2.97 6.47
C ASP A 15 8.61 -3.32 6.14
N GLY A 16 7.86 -3.81 7.14
CA GLY A 16 6.44 -4.11 6.99
C GLY A 16 5.60 -2.89 6.61
N LEU A 17 6.21 -1.70 6.67
CA LEU A 17 5.55 -0.41 6.76
C LEU A 17 6.23 0.71 5.94
N ASN A 18 6.63 0.41 4.71
CA ASN A 18 7.30 1.40 3.85
C ASN A 18 6.44 1.99 2.73
N GLU A 19 6.83 3.18 2.25
CA GLU A 19 6.14 3.91 1.16
C GLU A 19 6.01 3.06 -0.10
N GLU A 20 7.09 2.39 -0.50
CA GLU A 20 7.10 1.53 -1.68
C GLU A 20 6.11 0.37 -1.57
N THR A 21 5.93 -0.16 -0.35
CA THR A 21 4.96 -1.23 -0.08
C THR A 21 3.53 -0.72 -0.29
N VAL A 22 3.18 0.42 0.32
CA VAL A 22 1.85 1.03 0.18
C VAL A 22 1.61 1.45 -1.28
N ARG A 23 2.60 2.06 -1.92
CA ARG A 23 2.57 2.41 -3.35
C ARG A 23 2.29 1.19 -4.21
N ARG A 24 2.99 0.08 -3.98
CA ARG A 24 2.81 -1.17 -4.75
C ARG A 24 1.41 -1.75 -4.56
N TYR A 25 0.86 -1.69 -3.34
CA TYR A 25 -0.52 -2.11 -3.08
C TYR A 25 -1.54 -1.25 -3.83
N LEU A 26 -1.43 0.08 -3.72
CA LEU A 26 -2.31 1.04 -4.39
C LEU A 26 -2.18 1.03 -5.92
N ARG A 27 -1.02 0.67 -6.47
CA ARG A 27 -0.81 0.46 -7.92
C ARG A 27 -1.45 -0.82 -8.43
N ARG A 28 -1.51 -1.89 -7.62
CA ARG A 28 -2.10 -3.16 -8.04
C ARG A 28 -3.61 -3.17 -7.96
N LYS A 29 -4.16 -2.61 -6.89
CA LYS A 29 -5.62 -2.58 -6.68
C LYS A 29 -5.97 -1.37 -5.80
N PRO A 30 -7.13 -0.73 -6.04
CA PRO A 30 -7.63 0.27 -5.12
C PRO A 30 -7.78 -0.33 -3.71
N HIS A 31 -7.22 0.35 -2.72
CA HIS A 31 -7.29 -0.03 -1.31
C HIS A 31 -7.88 1.08 -0.47
N THR A 32 -8.64 0.71 0.56
CA THR A 32 -9.20 1.68 1.52
C THR A 32 -8.18 1.94 2.64
N THR A 33 -8.27 3.07 3.33
CA THR A 33 -7.43 3.34 4.52
C THR A 33 -7.56 2.21 5.55
N LYS A 34 -8.77 1.66 5.73
CA LYS A 34 -9.02 0.55 6.66
C LYS A 34 -8.29 -0.73 6.24
N GLU A 35 -8.30 -1.04 4.96
CA GLU A 35 -7.55 -2.18 4.41
C GLU A 35 -6.04 -2.03 4.59
N LEU A 36 -5.51 -0.83 4.32
CA LEU A 36 -4.08 -0.54 4.53
C LEU A 36 -3.71 -0.66 6.01
N LEU A 37 -4.46 -0.01 6.90
CA LEU A 37 -4.27 -0.08 8.35
C LEU A 37 -4.32 -1.52 8.87
N SER A 38 -5.28 -2.33 8.41
CA SER A 38 -5.43 -3.71 8.85
C SER A 38 -4.23 -4.59 8.44
N LYS A 39 -3.80 -4.51 7.18
CA LYS A 39 -2.63 -5.26 6.68
C LYS A 39 -1.36 -4.86 7.41
N ILE A 40 -1.19 -3.57 7.63
CA ILE A 40 -0.05 -3.00 8.31
C ILE A 40 -0.01 -3.45 9.78
N LYS A 41 -1.13 -3.35 10.49
CA LYS A 41 -1.27 -3.85 11.86
C LYS A 41 -0.97 -5.35 11.93
N SER A 42 -1.44 -6.12 10.96
CA SER A 42 -1.20 -7.57 10.90
C SER A 42 0.27 -7.91 10.67
N LYS A 43 1.04 -7.03 10.02
CA LYS A 43 2.45 -7.26 9.68
C LYS A 43 3.42 -6.68 10.71
N CYS A 44 2.95 -5.74 11.53
CA CYS A 44 3.73 -4.99 12.52
C CYS A 44 3.08 -5.10 13.90
N GLY A 45 2.61 -6.30 14.28
CA GLY A 45 1.80 -6.55 15.48
C GLY A 45 2.39 -6.05 16.80
N ASP A 46 3.71 -5.85 16.85
CA ASP A 46 4.44 -5.32 18.00
C ASP A 46 4.59 -3.78 18.02
N MET A 47 4.23 -3.06 16.93
CA MET A 47 4.25 -1.59 16.91
C MET A 47 2.97 -1.00 17.49
N GLU A 48 3.11 0.16 18.12
CA GLU A 48 1.97 0.90 18.63
C GLU A 48 1.06 1.36 17.49
N LYS A 49 -0.25 1.31 17.73
CA LYS A 49 -1.27 1.68 16.75
C LYS A 49 -1.14 3.14 16.32
N SER A 50 -0.70 4.04 17.21
CA SER A 50 -0.45 5.44 16.87
C SER A 50 0.73 5.58 15.90
N GLU A 51 1.83 4.88 16.16
CA GLU A 51 3.02 4.86 15.29
C GLU A 51 2.69 4.34 13.89
N ILE A 52 1.91 3.26 13.81
CA ILE A 52 1.41 2.68 12.57
C ILE A 52 0.57 3.70 11.79
N VAL A 53 -0.37 4.36 12.47
CA VAL A 53 -1.26 5.36 11.85
C VAL A 53 -0.44 6.56 11.38
N GLN A 54 0.52 7.03 12.17
CA GLN A 54 1.41 8.14 11.80
C GLN A 54 2.25 7.81 10.57
N LYS A 55 2.93 6.66 10.56
CA LYS A 55 3.73 6.21 9.40
C LYS A 55 2.85 6.05 8.16
N LEU A 56 1.70 5.39 8.28
CA LEU A 56 0.79 5.21 7.16
C LEU A 56 0.23 6.56 6.65
N ALA A 57 -0.15 7.46 7.54
CA ALA A 57 -0.65 8.78 7.17
C ALA A 57 0.44 9.61 6.49
N ALA A 58 1.68 9.58 6.98
CA ALA A 58 2.82 10.23 6.36
C ALA A 58 3.09 9.68 4.95
N ILE A 59 3.05 8.35 4.79
CA ILE A 59 3.20 7.67 3.51
C ILE A 59 2.06 8.05 2.54
N LEU A 60 0.80 7.98 2.98
CA LEU A 60 -0.37 8.39 2.18
C LEU A 60 -0.25 9.84 1.73
N LYS A 61 0.21 10.73 2.62
CA LYS A 61 0.40 12.15 2.31
C LYS A 61 1.53 12.39 1.31
N ARG A 62 2.59 11.59 1.35
CA ARG A 62 3.74 11.72 0.45
C ARG A 62 3.49 11.13 -0.94
N ILE A 63 2.71 10.06 -0.98
CA ILE A 63 2.27 9.40 -2.21
C ILE A 63 1.19 10.21 -2.94
N GLU A 64 0.36 10.97 -2.21
CA GLU A 64 -0.85 11.64 -2.70
C GLU A 64 -1.69 10.73 -3.62
N PRO A 65 -2.15 9.57 -3.12
CA PRO A 65 -2.86 8.63 -3.97
C PRO A 65 -4.24 9.18 -4.37
N HIS A 66 -4.69 8.79 -5.57
CA HIS A 66 -5.99 9.17 -6.06
C HIS A 66 -7.08 8.54 -5.21
N GLN A 67 -7.85 9.37 -4.52
CA GLN A 67 -8.94 8.93 -3.65
C GLN A 67 -10.28 9.05 -4.37
N PHE A 68 -11.04 7.96 -4.40
CA PHE A 68 -12.36 7.91 -5.02
C PHE A 68 -13.32 7.14 -4.14
N LYS A 69 -14.60 7.53 -4.16
CA LYS A 69 -15.65 6.83 -3.42
C LYS A 69 -16.27 5.79 -4.33
N GLN A 70 -16.36 4.56 -3.86
CA GLN A 70 -17.05 3.48 -4.56
C GLN A 70 -18.22 3.01 -3.69
N LYS A 71 -19.39 2.82 -4.32
CA LYS A 71 -20.56 2.24 -3.66
C LYS A 71 -20.30 0.76 -3.41
N HIS A 72 -20.18 0.39 -2.14
CA HIS A 72 -20.11 -1.01 -1.72
C HIS A 72 -21.42 -1.33 -0.98
N GLY A 73 -22.36 -1.94 -1.70
CA GLY A 73 -23.72 -2.15 -1.22
C GLY A 73 -24.43 -0.82 -0.92
N LYS A 74 -24.87 -0.64 0.32
CA LYS A 74 -25.61 0.57 0.77
C LYS A 74 -24.70 1.71 1.28
N LYS A 75 -23.37 1.52 1.31
CA LYS A 75 -22.43 2.52 1.84
C LYS A 75 -21.43 2.97 0.79
N GLU A 76 -21.08 4.24 0.83
CA GLU A 76 -19.95 4.79 0.09
C GLU A 76 -18.66 4.48 0.84
N VAL A 77 -17.71 3.84 0.17
CA VAL A 77 -16.41 3.48 0.74
C VAL A 77 -15.34 4.25 -0.01
N LEU A 78 -14.46 4.94 0.73
CA LEU A 78 -13.33 5.65 0.14
C LEU A 78 -12.19 4.69 -0.17
N PHE A 79 -11.82 4.62 -1.43
CA PHE A 79 -10.69 3.89 -1.95
C PHE A 79 -9.60 4.85 -2.38
N PHE A 80 -8.36 4.41 -2.26
CA PHE A 80 -7.15 5.07 -2.73
C PHE A 80 -6.56 4.18 -3.81
N SER A 81 -6.10 4.76 -4.91
CA SER A 81 -5.43 4.06 -6.01
C SER A 81 -4.30 4.91 -6.56
N LEU A 82 -3.28 4.27 -7.13
CA LEU A 82 -2.18 4.94 -7.83
C LEU A 82 -2.10 4.62 -9.32
N ASN A 83 -2.91 3.68 -9.80
CA ASN A 83 -2.94 3.29 -11.19
C ASN A 83 -4.36 3.52 -11.73
N ASN A 84 -4.44 4.33 -12.79
CA ASN A 84 -5.63 4.44 -13.66
C ASN A 84 -5.63 3.31 -14.71
N ASN A 85 -5.31 2.07 -14.35
CA ASN A 85 -5.20 0.95 -15.30
C ASN A 85 -5.86 -0.30 -14.70
N LEU A 86 -7.18 -0.23 -14.53
CA LEU A 86 -8.03 -1.42 -14.66
C LEU A 86 -8.38 -1.51 -16.15
N ALA A 87 -7.58 -2.28 -16.88
CA ALA A 87 -8.05 -3.04 -18.03
C ALA A 87 -8.81 -4.27 -17.51
#